data_AF-A0A847NDH3-F1
#
_entry.id   AF-A0A847NDH3-F1
#
_cell.length_a   1.000
_cell.length_b   1.000
_cell.length_c   1.000
_cell.angle_alpha   90.00
_cell.angle_beta   90.00
_cell.angle_gamma   90.00
#
_symmetry.space_group_name_H-M   'P 1'
#
loop_
_entity.id
_entity.type
_entity.pdbx_description
1 polymer ?
#
loop_
_entity_poly.entity_id
_entity_poly.type
_entity_poly.pdbx_seq_one_letter_code
_entity_poly.pdbx_strand_id
1 'polypeptide(L)' 'MTDKELTQIVNDIQAGDINKAESIVSSFTGLIHRNSYIDGILDEDCVQELNTKLISCLLSFKYEIESDIQEFLYLE' A
#
# COMPACT_ATOMS: atom_id res chain seq x y z
N MET A 1 10.86 -0.22 8.04
CA MET A 1 10.64 0.52 6.78
C MET A 1 10.48 1.97 7.15
N THR A 2 11.31 2.83 6.57
CA THR A 2 11.23 4.28 6.70
C THR A 2 10.27 4.85 5.65
N ASP A 3 9.78 6.08 5.85
CA ASP A 3 8.86 6.72 4.91
C ASP A 3 9.48 6.85 3.50
N LYS A 4 10.77 7.19 3.44
CA LYS A 4 11.53 7.27 2.18
C LYS A 4 11.59 5.93 1.44
N GLU A 5 11.78 4.83 2.17
CA GLU A 5 11.79 3.48 1.59
C GLU A 5 10.40 3.10 1.08
N LEU A 6 9.35 3.44 1.82
CA LEU A 6 7.97 3.19 1.42
C LEU A 6 7.61 3.98 0.15
N THR A 7 7.96 5.27 0.08
CA THR A 7 7.76 6.10 -1.11
C THR A 7 8.46 5.51 -2.33
N GLN A 8 9.72 5.06 -2.18
CA GLN A 8 10.43 4.46 -3.29
C GLN A 8 9.76 3.16 -3.76
N ILE A 9 9.34 2.30 -2.83
CA ILE A 9 8.64 1.06 -3.15
C ILE A 9 7.34 1.35 -3.91
N VAL A 10 6.56 2.32 -3.47
CA VAL A 10 5.31 2.70 -4.14
C VAL A 10 5.58 3.24 -5.54
N ASN A 11 6.60 4.10 -5.72
CA ASN A 11 6.98 4.62 -7.02
C ASN A 11 7.38 3.50 -7.99
N ASP A 12 8.15 2.51 -7.52
CA ASP A 12 8.57 1.37 -8.33
C ASP A 12 7.37 0.50 -8.74
N ILE A 13 6.41 0.29 -7.85
CA ILE A 13 5.15 -0.41 -8.14
C ILE A 13 4.35 0.32 -9.21
N GLN A 14 4.21 1.64 -9.08
CA GLN A 14 3.49 2.49 -10.04
C GLN A 14 4.20 2.54 -11.41
N ALA A 15 5.53 2.39 -11.44
CA ALA A 15 6.31 2.23 -12.66
C ALA A 15 6.19 0.84 -13.31
N GLY A 16 5.47 -0.10 -12.69
CA GLY A 16 5.20 -1.44 -13.21
C GLY A 16 6.11 -2.54 -12.65
N ASP A 17 6.84 -2.31 -11.56
CA ASP A 17 7.60 -3.38 -10.89
C ASP A 17 6.67 -4.32 -10.10
N ILE A 18 6.23 -5.38 -10.78
CA ILE A 18 5.33 -6.40 -10.24
C ILE A 18 5.98 -7.14 -9.05
N ASN A 19 7.30 -7.37 -9.07
CA ASN A 19 7.98 -8.09 -7.99
C ASN A 19 7.91 -7.32 -6.68
N LYS A 20 8.01 -5.98 -6.73
CA LYS A 20 7.81 -5.14 -5.54
C LYS A 20 6.37 -5.14 -5.06
N ALA A 21 5.40 -5.16 -5.97
CA ALA A 21 3.99 -5.27 -5.60
C ALA A 21 3.73 -6.59 -4.87
N GLU A 22 4.23 -7.71 -5.39
CA GLU A 22 4.12 -9.03 -4.76
C GLU A 22 4.84 -9.08 -3.40
N SER A 23 6.01 -8.45 -3.26
CA SER A 23 6.74 -8.37 -1.99
C SER A 23 5.98 -7.59 -0.92
N ILE A 24 5.29 -6.51 -1.30
CA ILE A 24 4.43 -5.77 -0.37
C ILE A 24 3.22 -6.64 -0.02
N VAL A 25 2.49 -7.16 -1.00
CA VAL A 25 1.28 -7.99 -0.75
C VAL A 25 1.59 -9.17 0.16
N SER A 26 2.70 -9.88 -0.09
CA SER A 26 3.13 -11.01 0.76
C SER A 26 3.45 -10.61 2.21
N SER A 27 3.88 -9.37 2.44
CA SER A 27 4.08 -8.84 3.79
C SER A 27 2.76 -8.62 4.55
N PHE A 28 1.64 -8.48 3.83
CA PHE A 28 0.30 -8.31 4.40
C PHE A 28 -0.51 -9.61 4.46
N THR A 29 -0.02 -10.74 3.92
CA THR A 29 -0.74 -12.02 3.89
C THR A 29 -1.33 -12.42 5.25
N GLY A 30 -0.55 -12.28 6.33
CA GLY A 30 -1.01 -12.61 7.68
C GLY A 30 -2.18 -11.74 8.17
N LEU A 31 -2.25 -10.47 7.74
CA LEU A 31 -3.37 -9.58 8.05
C LEU A 31 -4.56 -9.86 7.15
N ILE A 32 -4.31 -10.10 5.86
CA ILE A 32 -5.36 -10.43 4.88
C ILE A 32 -6.10 -11.69 5.35
N HIS A 33 -5.38 -12.79 5.60
CA HIS A 33 -6.00 -14.03 6.07
C HIS A 33 -6.83 -13.84 7.34
N ARG A 34 -6.32 -13.09 8.34
CA ARG A 34 -7.08 -12.83 9.58
C ARG A 34 -8.38 -12.06 9.36
N ASN A 35 -8.44 -11.22 8.34
CA ASN A 35 -9.63 -10.43 7.99
C ASN A 35 -10.51 -11.09 6.92
N SER A 36 -10.14 -12.29 6.47
CA SER A 36 -10.88 -13.06 5.46
C SER A 36 -11.63 -14.27 6.03
N TYR A 37 -11.78 -14.37 7.35
CA TYR A 37 -12.60 -15.42 7.96
C TYR A 37 -14.06 -14.96 8.09
N ILE A 38 -14.98 -15.73 7.52
CA ILE A 38 -16.44 -15.55 7.63
C ILE A 38 -17.00 -16.80 8.29
N ASP A 39 -17.71 -16.63 9.42
CA ASP A 39 -18.23 -17.73 10.24
C ASP A 39 -17.17 -18.78 10.64
N GLY A 40 -15.93 -18.34 10.83
CA GLY A 40 -14.79 -19.18 11.22
C GLY A 40 -14.16 -19.98 10.08
N ILE A 41 -14.61 -19.80 8.84
CA ILE A 41 -14.06 -20.42 7.63
C ILE A 41 -13.32 -19.35 6.83
N LEU A 42 -12.15 -19.70 6.29
CA LEU A 42 -11.42 -18.81 5.40
C LEU A 42 -12.20 -18.69 4.08
N ASP A 43 -12.54 -17.46 3.72
CA ASP A 43 -13.20 -17.12 2.48
C ASP A 43 -12.14 -16.67 1.45
N GLU A 44 -11.91 -17.51 0.44
CA GLU A 44 -10.90 -17.28 -0.60
C GLU A 44 -11.26 -16.08 -1.52
N ASP A 45 -12.56 -15.82 -1.73
CA ASP A 45 -13.01 -14.66 -2.50
C ASP A 45 -12.70 -13.38 -1.72
N CYS A 46 -12.88 -13.40 -0.39
CA CYS A 46 -12.50 -12.31 0.50
C CYS A 46 -10.98 -12.09 0.50
N VAL A 47 -10.17 -13.15 0.50
CA VAL A 47 -8.71 -13.04 0.36
C VAL A 47 -8.34 -12.36 -0.96
N GLN A 48 -8.93 -12.79 -2.08
CA GLN A 48 -8.69 -12.17 -3.39
C GLN A 48 -9.12 -10.71 -3.44
N GLU A 49 -10.27 -10.38 -2.87
CA GLU A 49 -10.79 -9.01 -2.86
C GLU A 49 -9.87 -8.08 -2.06
N LEU A 50 -9.40 -8.50 -0.88
CA LEU A 50 -8.47 -7.72 -0.06
C LEU A 50 -7.11 -7.54 -0.75
N ASN A 51 -6.58 -8.58 -1.39
CA ASN A 51 -5.35 -8.47 -2.19
C ASN A 51 -5.52 -7.46 -3.32
N THR A 52 -6.64 -7.54 -4.05
CA THR A 52 -6.94 -6.63 -5.17
C THR A 52 -7.08 -5.19 -4.71
N LYS A 53 -7.75 -4.95 -3.58
CA LYS A 53 -7.87 -3.62 -2.97
C LYS A 53 -6.51 -3.07 -2.53
N LEU A 54 -5.66 -3.90 -1.91
CA LEU A 54 -4.32 -3.49 -1.50
C LEU A 54 -3.49 -3.03 -2.71
N ILE A 55 -3.47 -3.81 -3.80
CA ILE A 55 -2.77 -3.44 -5.03
C ILE A 55 -3.34 -2.14 -5.61
N SER A 56 -4.66 -2.01 -5.65
CA SER A 56 -5.33 -0.80 -6.14
C SER A 56 -4.96 0.44 -5.32
N CYS A 57 -4.85 0.30 -4.00
CA CYS A 57 -4.38 1.38 -3.12
C CYS A 57 -2.93 1.75 -3.42
N LEU A 58 -2.02 0.78 -3.61
CA LEU A 58 -0.62 1.06 -3.94
C LEU A 58 -0.48 1.79 -5.29
N LEU A 59 -1.27 1.38 -6.30
CA LEU A 59 -1.26 2.01 -7.62
C LEU A 59 -1.84 3.42 -7.63
N SER A 60 -2.76 3.74 -6.71
CA SER A 60 -3.39 5.06 -6.61
C SER A 60 -2.78 5.96 -5.53
N PHE A 61 -1.85 5.44 -4.73
CA PHE A 61 -1.22 6.16 -3.63
C PHE A 61 -0.49 7.41 -4.13
N LYS A 62 -0.76 8.55 -3.51
CA LYS A 62 -0.04 9.80 -3.75
C LYS A 62 0.61 10.22 -2.45
N TYR A 63 1.93 10.37 -2.49
CA TYR A 63 2.64 11.00 -1.40
C TYR A 63 2.50 12.51 -1.56
N GLU A 64 1.53 13.10 -0.85
CA GLU A 64 1.46 14.55 -0.73
C GLU A 64 2.57 15.00 0.22
N ILE A 65 3.67 15.49 -0.37
CA ILE A 65 4.60 16.33 0.38
C ILE A 65 3.76 17.55 0.76
N GLU A 66 3.60 17.83 2.05
CA GLU A 66 3.03 19.11 2.52
C GLU A 66 3.82 20.25 1.88
N SER A 67 3.32 20.75 0.75
CA SER A 67 3.72 22.02 0.16
C SER A 67 3.43 23.18 1.12
N ASP A 68 2.59 22.93 2.12
CA ASP A 68 2.13 23.89 3.11
C ASP A 68 3.23 24.27 4.13
N ILE A 69 4.31 23.48 4.25
CA ILE A 69 5.44 23.85 5.11
C ILE A 69 6.34 24.91 4.43
N GLN A 70 6.46 24.89 3.09
CA GLN A 70 7.28 25.89 2.40
C GLN A 70 6.59 27.26 2.37
N GLU A 71 5.26 27.31 2.29
CA GLU A 71 4.55 28.60 2.32
C GLU A 71 4.68 29.29 3.69
N PHE A 72 4.82 28.54 4.78
CA PHE A 72 5.10 29.08 6.12
C PHE A 72 6.56 29.53 6.32
N LEU A 73 7.54 28.89 5.66
CA LEU A 73 8.96 29.20 5.82
C LEU A 73 9.49 30.32 4.91
N TYR A 74 8.73 30.71 3.88
CA TYR A 74 9.06 31.84 2.98
C TYR A 74 8.28 33.12 3.28
N LEU A 75 7.57 33.18 4.42
CA LEU A 75 6.88 34.37 4.94
C LEU A 75 7.66 35.14 6.03
N GLU A 76 8.95 34.84 6.24
CA GLU A 76 9.88 35.67 7.06
C GLU A 76 10.75 36.60 6.21
#